data_AF-A0AAU3K9L7-F1
#
_entry.id   AF-A0AAU3K9L7-F1
#
_cell.length_a   1.000
_cell.length_b   1.000
_cell.length_c   1.000
_cell.angle_alpha   90.00
_cell.angle_beta   90.00
_cell.angle_gamma   90.00
#
_symmetry.space_group_name_H-M   'P 1'
#
loop_
_entity.id
_entity.type
_entity.pdbx_description
1 polymer ?
#
loop_
_entity_poly.entity_id
_entity_poly.type
_entity_poly.pdbx_seq_one_letter_code
_entity_poly.pdbx_strand_id
1 'polypeptide(L)'
;MIRFTMLPGEDGDCLLLEYGDDTFVRRILVDGGRTGTYPLVKPVLAGLDGLVDLLVVTHIDQDHILGVLALLDDPERPVEIGDVWFNGFDHLLDTEGFGAQDGEKLTSALLAQKVPWNDAFGGRGAEVGRQLGWFDDGSTMEVLSPDRGQLEKLAPVWVQECAAHGLIPGRDPDEPPVVPGFEHFGGDVNVEQLAATPFKPDKSPTNLTSIGLLFEFQDRRIVLTGDADDHRLVESLRPSAEAAGGRLHVDVLKVAHHGSGHNLSNELLDLLDCDRYLISTSGARHNHPDDIAMSRILQHGGAGKEIVFNYRDRAELWDVASLKDRFGYTVTAPAPDAADGFVTFEL
;
A
#
# COMPACT_ATOMS: atom_id res chain seq x y z
N MET A 1 18.56 10.17 -6.45
CA MET A 1 17.48 10.93 -5.78
C MET A 1 16.27 10.03 -5.70
N ILE A 2 15.64 9.96 -4.52
CA ILE A 2 14.32 9.33 -4.35
C ILE A 2 13.41 10.32 -3.63
N ARG A 3 12.25 10.61 -4.21
CA ARG A 3 11.20 11.42 -3.62
C ARG A 3 9.96 10.54 -3.43
N PHE A 4 9.44 10.55 -2.21
CA PHE A 4 8.24 9.81 -1.86
C PHE A 4 7.14 10.80 -1.50
N THR A 5 5.97 10.64 -2.09
CA THR A 5 4.79 11.45 -1.79
C THR A 5 3.62 10.55 -1.43
N MET A 6 3.11 10.73 -0.21
CA MET A 6 1.79 10.24 0.16
C MET A 6 0.75 11.21 -0.38
N LEU A 7 -0.20 10.70 -1.14
CA LEU A 7 -1.30 11.44 -1.76
C LEU A 7 -2.60 11.17 -0.97
N PRO A 8 -3.64 12.02 -1.12
CA PRO A 8 -4.90 11.82 -0.42
C PRO A 8 -5.58 10.54 -0.92
N GLY A 9 -5.52 9.47 -0.12
CA GLY A 9 -6.22 8.21 -0.37
C GLY A 9 -7.53 8.05 0.41
N GLU A 10 -7.88 9.03 1.24
CA GLU A 10 -8.91 8.95 2.27
C GLU A 10 -8.63 7.84 3.28
N ASP A 11 -9.37 6.75 3.24
CA ASP A 11 -9.20 5.60 4.12
C ASP A 11 -8.27 4.53 3.53
N GLY A 12 -7.78 4.71 2.31
CA GLY A 12 -6.85 3.80 1.64
C GLY A 12 -5.52 4.41 1.20
N ASP A 13 -4.86 3.69 0.28
CA ASP A 13 -3.53 4.05 -0.22
C ASP A 13 -3.56 4.82 -1.54
N CYS A 14 -2.70 5.84 -1.62
CA CYS A 14 -2.31 6.47 -2.88
C CYS A 14 -0.92 7.07 -2.68
N LEU A 15 0.10 6.48 -3.33
CA LEU A 15 1.50 6.81 -3.09
C LEU A 15 2.20 7.05 -4.43
N LEU A 16 3.04 8.08 -4.50
CA LEU A 16 3.86 8.39 -5.66
C LEU A 16 5.33 8.33 -5.27
N LEU A 17 6.06 7.41 -5.89
CA LEU A 17 7.50 7.26 -5.77
C LEU A 17 8.15 7.77 -7.05
N GLU A 18 8.96 8.83 -6.94
CA GLU A 18 9.81 9.32 -8.02
C GLU A 18 11.26 8.98 -7.69
N TYR A 19 12.02 8.40 -8.63
CA TYR A 19 13.43 8.11 -8.43
C TYR A 19 14.26 8.31 -9.69
N GLY A 20 15.54 8.53 -9.51
CA GLY A 20 16.50 8.62 -10.61
C GLY A 20 17.67 9.53 -10.30
N ASP A 21 18.26 10.09 -11.35
CA ASP A 21 19.41 10.97 -11.30
C ASP A 21 19.30 12.10 -12.34
N ASP A 22 20.40 12.79 -12.63
CA ASP A 22 20.41 13.89 -13.60
C ASP A 22 20.12 13.44 -15.05
N THR A 23 20.12 12.14 -15.32
CA THR A 23 19.94 11.55 -16.66
C THR A 23 18.57 10.92 -16.87
N PHE A 24 17.88 10.50 -15.79
CA PHE A 24 16.55 9.92 -15.87
C PHE A 24 15.74 10.18 -14.60
N VAL A 25 14.42 10.23 -14.74
CA VAL A 25 13.48 10.19 -13.62
C VAL A 25 12.38 9.19 -13.97
N ARG A 26 12.13 8.25 -13.07
CA ARG A 26 11.03 7.28 -13.15
C ARG A 26 10.01 7.52 -12.07
N ARG A 27 8.76 7.12 -12.36
CA ARG A 27 7.60 7.38 -11.51
C ARG A 27 6.78 6.12 -11.33
N ILE A 28 6.59 5.72 -10.09
CA ILE A 28 5.75 4.60 -9.68
C ILE A 28 4.58 5.15 -8.88
N LEU A 29 3.37 4.98 -9.41
CA LEU A 29 2.12 5.27 -8.69
C LEU A 29 1.60 3.97 -8.08
N VAL A 30 1.29 3.98 -6.79
CA VAL A 30 0.77 2.81 -6.06
C VAL A 30 -0.59 3.16 -5.50
N ASP A 31 -1.60 2.45 -5.99
CA ASP A 31 -3.02 2.66 -5.72
C ASP A 31 -3.52 4.08 -6.03
N GLY A 32 -4.84 4.26 -5.98
CA GLY A 32 -5.50 5.53 -6.34
C GLY A 32 -6.37 6.12 -5.25
N GLY A 33 -6.51 5.46 -4.10
CA GLY A 33 -7.52 5.84 -3.11
C GLY A 33 -8.95 5.58 -3.60
N ARG A 34 -9.88 6.34 -3.04
CA ARG A 34 -11.30 6.39 -3.45
C ARG A 34 -11.52 7.23 -4.72
N THR A 35 -12.64 7.04 -5.42
CA THR A 35 -13.03 7.89 -6.57
C THR A 35 -12.98 9.39 -6.24
N GLY A 36 -13.41 9.76 -5.03
CA GLY A 36 -13.50 11.15 -4.57
C GLY A 36 -12.16 11.86 -4.43
N THR A 37 -11.05 11.11 -4.34
CA THR A 37 -9.71 11.71 -4.17
C THR A 37 -9.02 12.04 -5.48
N TYR A 38 -9.41 11.40 -6.59
CA TYR A 38 -8.81 11.63 -7.91
C TYR A 38 -8.74 13.11 -8.31
N PRO A 39 -9.76 13.96 -8.10
CA PRO A 39 -9.67 15.40 -8.39
C PRO A 39 -8.55 16.14 -7.63
N LEU A 40 -8.11 15.64 -6.48
CA LEU A 40 -6.98 16.16 -5.70
C LEU A 40 -5.64 15.63 -6.21
N VAL A 41 -5.62 14.40 -6.73
CA VAL A 41 -4.44 13.73 -7.27
C VAL A 41 -4.12 14.19 -8.70
N LYS A 42 -5.14 14.45 -9.53
CA LYS A 42 -5.00 14.86 -10.94
C LYS A 42 -4.05 16.06 -11.14
N PRO A 43 -4.11 17.16 -10.34
CA PRO A 43 -3.17 18.26 -10.46
C PRO A 43 -1.71 17.88 -10.18
N VAL A 44 -1.46 16.93 -9.27
CA VAL A 44 -0.10 16.42 -9.01
C VAL A 44 0.40 15.63 -10.23
N LEU A 45 -0.43 14.74 -10.77
CA LEU A 45 -0.10 13.99 -11.98
C LEU A 45 0.10 14.90 -13.21
N ALA A 46 -0.67 15.98 -13.32
CA ALA A 46 -0.50 17.00 -14.37
C ALA A 46 0.80 17.81 -14.24
N GLY A 47 1.42 17.82 -13.06
CA GLY A 47 2.73 18.41 -12.83
C GLY A 47 3.90 17.50 -13.24
N LEU A 48 3.63 16.24 -13.59
CA LEU A 48 4.63 15.29 -14.06
C LEU A 48 4.92 15.51 -15.55
N ASP A 49 6.04 14.99 -16.05
CA ASP A 49 6.43 15.06 -17.47
C ASP A 49 5.59 14.14 -18.37
N GLY A 50 4.31 13.97 -18.06
CA GLY A 50 3.33 13.23 -18.86
C GLY A 50 3.43 11.71 -18.79
N LEU A 51 4.28 11.13 -17.93
CA LEU A 51 4.46 9.68 -17.83
C LEU A 51 4.53 9.21 -16.38
N VAL A 52 3.79 8.14 -16.10
CA VAL A 52 3.98 7.24 -14.95
C VAL A 52 4.51 5.92 -15.50
N ASP A 53 5.77 5.58 -15.20
CA ASP A 53 6.42 4.37 -15.71
C ASP A 53 5.69 3.09 -15.27
N LEU A 54 5.21 3.08 -14.03
CA LEU A 54 4.50 1.94 -13.45
C LEU A 54 3.33 2.40 -12.57
N LEU A 55 2.16 1.85 -12.81
CA LEU A 55 1.03 1.92 -11.89
C LEU A 55 0.82 0.55 -11.23
N VAL A 56 0.92 0.47 -9.91
CA VAL A 56 0.63 -0.75 -9.15
C VAL A 56 -0.74 -0.60 -8.51
N VAL A 57 -1.65 -1.52 -8.79
CA VAL A 57 -2.92 -1.68 -8.05
C VAL A 57 -2.75 -2.89 -7.16
N THR A 58 -2.58 -2.65 -5.86
CA THR A 58 -2.16 -3.68 -4.92
C THR A 58 -3.19 -4.80 -4.84
N HIS A 59 -4.48 -4.47 -4.77
CA HIS A 59 -5.60 -5.41 -4.75
C HIS A 59 -6.93 -4.72 -5.13
N ILE A 60 -8.05 -5.44 -5.01
CA ILE A 60 -9.36 -4.99 -5.50
C ILE A 60 -10.20 -4.16 -4.54
N ASP A 61 -9.72 -3.89 -3.33
CA ASP A 61 -10.53 -3.16 -2.36
C ASP A 61 -10.70 -1.71 -2.80
N GLN A 62 -11.86 -1.16 -2.48
CA GLN A 62 -12.37 0.06 -3.10
C GLN A 62 -11.61 1.33 -2.68
N ASP A 63 -11.03 1.33 -1.50
CA ASP A 63 -10.12 2.36 -0.99
C ASP A 63 -8.75 2.34 -1.68
N HIS A 64 -8.48 1.38 -2.57
CA HIS A 64 -7.27 1.31 -3.38
C HIS A 64 -7.55 1.51 -4.88
N ILE A 65 -8.55 0.83 -5.42
CA ILE A 65 -8.77 0.72 -6.88
C ILE A 65 -9.65 1.84 -7.48
N LEU A 66 -10.54 2.46 -6.70
CA LEU A 66 -11.57 3.34 -7.28
C LEU A 66 -10.99 4.64 -7.87
N GLY A 67 -9.99 5.23 -7.24
CA GLY A 67 -9.29 6.39 -7.80
C GLY A 67 -8.50 6.05 -9.07
N VAL A 68 -8.05 4.80 -9.21
CA VAL A 68 -7.42 4.30 -10.45
C VAL A 68 -8.44 4.19 -11.57
N LEU A 69 -9.64 3.66 -11.30
CA LEU A 69 -10.73 3.64 -12.28
C LEU A 69 -11.08 5.07 -12.73
N ALA A 70 -11.18 6.01 -11.80
CA ALA A 70 -11.42 7.42 -12.12
C ALA A 70 -10.31 8.04 -12.99
N LEU A 71 -9.04 7.71 -12.71
CA LEU A 71 -7.88 8.11 -13.52
C LEU A 71 -7.98 7.54 -14.95
N LEU A 72 -8.32 6.26 -15.09
CA LEU A 72 -8.40 5.60 -16.40
C LEU A 72 -9.60 6.08 -17.21
N ASP A 73 -10.73 6.39 -16.58
CA ASP A 73 -11.94 6.87 -17.24
C ASP A 73 -11.88 8.35 -17.64
N ASP A 74 -10.86 9.08 -17.19
CA ASP A 74 -10.69 10.50 -17.50
C ASP A 74 -10.18 10.71 -18.94
N PRO A 75 -10.99 11.32 -19.84
CA PRO A 75 -10.56 11.60 -21.21
C PRO A 75 -9.47 12.68 -21.28
N GLU A 76 -9.31 13.47 -20.22
CA GLU A 76 -8.26 14.48 -20.05
C GLU A 76 -7.20 13.99 -19.04
N ARG A 77 -6.98 12.68 -18.95
CA ARG A 77 -5.93 12.09 -18.11
C ARG A 77 -4.58 12.78 -18.39
N PRO A 78 -3.89 13.27 -17.35
CA PRO A 78 -2.68 14.09 -17.56
C PRO A 78 -1.41 13.28 -17.90
N VAL A 79 -1.44 11.96 -17.72
CA VAL A 79 -0.27 11.08 -17.86
C VAL A 79 -0.57 9.86 -18.71
N GLU A 80 0.42 9.39 -19.45
CA GLU A 80 0.48 8.03 -19.97
C GLU A 80 0.95 7.07 -18.87
N ILE A 81 0.57 5.80 -18.98
CA ILE A 81 0.97 4.74 -18.04
C ILE A 81 1.79 3.71 -18.82
N GLY A 82 3.02 3.48 -18.36
CA GLY A 82 4.00 2.61 -19.01
C GLY A 82 3.68 1.11 -18.85
N ASP A 83 3.44 0.66 -17.63
CA ASP A 83 2.93 -0.67 -17.30
C ASP A 83 1.97 -0.58 -16.12
N VAL A 84 1.04 -1.54 -16.03
CA VAL A 84 0.12 -1.68 -14.89
C VAL A 84 0.34 -3.03 -14.25
N TRP A 85 0.64 -3.03 -12.95
CA TRP A 85 0.70 -4.25 -12.16
C TRP A 85 -0.59 -4.43 -11.38
N PHE A 86 -1.35 -5.45 -11.76
CA PHE A 86 -2.61 -5.77 -11.13
C PHE A 86 -2.95 -7.25 -11.35
N ASN A 87 -3.27 -7.96 -10.28
CA ASN A 87 -3.71 -9.35 -10.32
C ASN A 87 -5.22 -9.43 -10.54
N GLY A 88 -5.66 -9.20 -11.79
CA GLY A 88 -7.05 -9.45 -12.22
C GLY A 88 -7.41 -10.94 -12.29
N PHE A 89 -8.66 -11.27 -12.63
CA PHE A 89 -9.16 -12.66 -12.57
C PHE A 89 -8.34 -13.65 -13.39
N ASP A 90 -7.97 -13.26 -14.62
CA ASP A 90 -7.17 -14.08 -15.54
C ASP A 90 -5.85 -14.56 -14.90
N HIS A 91 -5.32 -13.77 -13.96
CA HIS A 91 -4.08 -14.06 -13.24
C HIS A 91 -4.26 -14.95 -12.02
N LEU A 92 -5.49 -15.13 -11.51
CA LEU A 92 -5.73 -15.95 -10.32
C LEU A 92 -5.59 -17.45 -10.60
N LEU A 93 -5.87 -17.88 -11.83
CA LEU A 93 -5.86 -19.29 -12.24
C LEU A 93 -5.00 -19.57 -13.48
N ASP A 94 -4.28 -18.58 -14.03
CA ASP A 94 -3.59 -18.67 -15.34
C ASP A 94 -4.50 -19.19 -16.47
N THR A 95 -5.77 -18.82 -16.44
CA THR A 95 -6.78 -19.22 -17.43
C THR A 95 -7.62 -18.02 -17.83
N GLU A 96 -7.92 -17.89 -19.13
CA GLU A 96 -8.86 -16.87 -19.64
C GLU A 96 -10.26 -17.09 -19.05
N GLY A 97 -10.74 -16.13 -18.26
CA GLY A 97 -12.06 -16.12 -17.66
C GLY A 97 -12.37 -14.74 -17.04
N PHE A 98 -13.62 -14.49 -16.61
CA PHE A 98 -14.03 -13.18 -16.08
C PHE A 98 -14.43 -13.27 -14.58
N GLY A 99 -14.12 -12.25 -13.72
CA GLY A 99 -14.78 -12.01 -12.41
C GLY A 99 -14.33 -10.82 -11.51
N ALA A 100 -14.97 -10.62 -10.34
CA ALA A 100 -15.00 -9.50 -9.34
C ALA A 100 -15.03 -8.04 -9.86
N GLN A 101 -16.14 -7.34 -9.56
CA GLN A 101 -16.68 -6.23 -10.35
C GLN A 101 -15.72 -5.07 -10.65
N ASP A 102 -15.07 -4.52 -9.64
CA ASP A 102 -14.17 -3.37 -9.81
C ASP A 102 -12.84 -3.82 -10.43
N GLY A 103 -12.39 -5.04 -10.14
CA GLY A 103 -11.30 -5.71 -10.85
C GLY A 103 -11.61 -5.98 -12.32
N GLU A 104 -12.86 -6.35 -12.67
CA GLU A 104 -13.30 -6.49 -14.07
C GLU A 104 -13.42 -5.16 -14.79
N LYS A 105 -13.92 -4.12 -14.10
CA LYS A 105 -13.96 -2.78 -14.67
C LYS A 105 -12.55 -2.33 -15.00
N LEU A 106 -11.59 -2.56 -14.08
CA LEU A 106 -10.19 -2.23 -14.30
C LEU A 106 -9.63 -3.04 -15.47
N THR A 107 -9.80 -4.37 -15.45
CA THR A 107 -9.35 -5.26 -16.54
C THR A 107 -9.94 -4.82 -17.90
N SER A 108 -11.24 -4.54 -17.94
CA SER A 108 -11.93 -4.05 -19.15
C SER A 108 -11.39 -2.70 -19.62
N ALA A 109 -11.11 -1.77 -18.71
CA ALA A 109 -10.54 -0.48 -19.01
C ALA A 109 -9.12 -0.62 -19.59
N LEU A 110 -8.26 -1.44 -18.97
CA LEU A 110 -6.90 -1.73 -19.44
C LEU A 110 -6.91 -2.30 -20.86
N LEU A 111 -7.76 -3.30 -21.12
CA LEU A 111 -7.91 -3.92 -22.44
C LEU A 111 -8.46 -2.94 -23.49
N ALA A 112 -9.48 -2.15 -23.15
CA ALA A 112 -10.08 -1.18 -24.07
C ALA A 112 -9.10 -0.06 -24.46
N GLN A 113 -8.27 0.37 -23.52
CA GLN A 113 -7.29 1.44 -23.71
C GLN A 113 -5.94 0.92 -24.23
N LYS A 114 -5.73 -0.41 -24.26
CA LYS A 114 -4.47 -1.06 -24.65
C LYS A 114 -3.29 -0.59 -23.80
N VAL A 115 -3.54 -0.40 -22.51
CA VAL A 115 -2.47 -0.13 -21.53
C VAL A 115 -1.71 -1.45 -21.32
N PRO A 116 -0.37 -1.44 -21.32
CA PRO A 116 0.42 -2.62 -20.96
C PRO A 116 0.02 -3.14 -19.57
N TRP A 117 -0.13 -4.46 -19.44
CA TRP A 117 -0.68 -5.07 -18.24
C TRP A 117 0.12 -6.30 -17.84
N ASN A 118 0.79 -6.18 -16.69
CA ASN A 118 1.76 -7.16 -16.20
C ASN A 118 2.81 -7.52 -17.28
N ASP A 119 3.17 -6.56 -18.15
CA ASP A 119 4.12 -6.80 -19.24
C ASP A 119 5.48 -7.20 -18.68
N ALA A 120 5.87 -6.60 -17.56
CA ALA A 120 7.06 -6.97 -16.78
C ALA A 120 7.11 -8.45 -16.38
N PHE A 121 5.95 -9.12 -16.27
CA PHE A 121 5.84 -10.54 -15.91
C PHE A 121 5.52 -11.45 -17.11
N GLY A 122 5.50 -10.87 -18.32
CA GLY A 122 5.06 -11.52 -19.55
C GLY A 122 3.55 -11.78 -19.59
N GLY A 123 2.74 -10.87 -19.04
CA GLY A 123 1.29 -10.97 -18.98
C GLY A 123 0.77 -11.98 -17.95
N ARG A 124 1.54 -12.28 -16.90
CA ARG A 124 1.14 -13.18 -15.81
C ARG A 124 1.07 -12.41 -14.48
N GLY A 125 0.44 -13.00 -13.46
CA GLY A 125 0.27 -12.33 -12.17
C GLY A 125 1.58 -11.90 -11.51
N ALA A 126 1.58 -10.73 -10.89
CA ALA A 126 2.65 -10.25 -10.02
C ALA A 126 2.63 -11.08 -8.72
N GLU A 127 3.51 -12.06 -8.61
CA GLU A 127 3.57 -13.02 -7.49
C GLU A 127 5.01 -13.36 -7.12
N VAL A 128 5.20 -13.79 -5.86
CA VAL A 128 6.50 -14.20 -5.31
C VAL A 128 7.17 -15.25 -6.19
N GLY A 129 8.46 -15.05 -6.48
CA GLY A 129 9.29 -16.00 -7.22
C GLY A 129 9.09 -15.97 -8.74
N ARG A 130 8.20 -15.13 -9.27
CA ARG A 130 8.05 -14.94 -10.72
C ARG A 130 9.22 -14.13 -11.28
N GLN A 131 9.73 -14.54 -12.44
CA GLN A 131 10.74 -13.76 -13.16
C GLN A 131 10.14 -12.42 -13.61
N LEU A 132 10.77 -11.34 -13.16
CA LEU A 132 10.43 -9.96 -13.46
C LEU A 132 11.40 -9.39 -14.51
N GLY A 133 10.86 -8.83 -15.59
CA GLY A 133 11.57 -7.88 -16.44
C GLY A 133 11.53 -6.50 -15.79
N TRP A 134 12.68 -5.95 -15.45
CA TRP A 134 12.79 -4.65 -14.77
C TRP A 134 13.67 -3.69 -15.57
N PHE A 135 13.67 -2.42 -15.14
CA PHE A 135 14.49 -1.38 -15.73
C PHE A 135 15.99 -1.65 -15.50
N ASP A 136 16.82 -1.39 -16.51
CA ASP A 136 18.29 -1.43 -16.41
C ASP A 136 18.83 -0.05 -16.03
N ASP A 137 18.49 0.40 -14.83
CA ASP A 137 18.84 1.73 -14.30
C ASP A 137 19.49 1.68 -12.91
N GLY A 138 19.90 0.49 -12.47
CA GLY A 138 20.49 0.25 -11.16
C GLY A 138 19.46 0.17 -10.02
N SER A 139 18.16 0.27 -10.30
CA SER A 139 17.12 -0.09 -9.34
C SER A 139 16.78 -1.57 -9.42
N THR A 140 16.20 -2.11 -8.33
CA THR A 140 15.63 -3.46 -8.30
C THR A 140 14.23 -3.42 -7.70
N MET A 141 13.42 -4.39 -8.12
CA MET A 141 12.08 -4.60 -7.59
C MET A 141 11.88 -6.09 -7.33
N GLU A 142 11.43 -6.44 -6.13
CA GLU A 142 11.08 -7.80 -5.73
C GLU A 142 9.62 -7.84 -5.26
N VAL A 143 8.88 -8.86 -5.69
CA VAL A 143 7.51 -9.11 -5.21
C VAL A 143 7.59 -9.93 -3.92
N LEU A 144 7.14 -9.35 -2.82
CA LEU A 144 7.09 -9.96 -1.49
C LEU A 144 5.78 -10.70 -1.23
N SER A 145 4.69 -10.26 -1.87
CA SER A 145 3.36 -10.87 -1.80
C SER A 145 2.57 -10.48 -3.06
N PRO A 146 1.52 -11.24 -3.43
CA PRO A 146 1.13 -12.54 -2.88
C PRO A 146 1.96 -13.69 -3.45
N ASP A 147 1.85 -14.88 -2.87
CA ASP A 147 2.25 -16.11 -3.55
C ASP A 147 1.12 -16.69 -4.40
N ARG A 148 1.46 -17.69 -5.22
CA ARG A 148 0.52 -18.37 -6.10
C ARG A 148 -0.66 -18.99 -5.35
N GLY A 149 -0.41 -19.59 -4.20
CA GLY A 149 -1.44 -20.24 -3.40
C GLY A 149 -2.44 -19.25 -2.79
N GLN A 150 -2.02 -18.00 -2.54
CA GLN A 150 -2.91 -16.92 -2.13
C GLN A 150 -3.80 -16.46 -3.29
N LEU A 151 -3.24 -16.28 -4.49
CA LEU A 151 -4.01 -15.92 -5.69
C LEU A 151 -5.09 -16.96 -6.02
N GLU A 152 -4.74 -18.25 -6.02
CA GLU A 152 -5.68 -19.34 -6.33
C GLU A 152 -6.87 -19.42 -5.35
N LYS A 153 -6.67 -19.01 -4.09
CA LYS A 153 -7.74 -18.99 -3.07
C LYS A 153 -8.77 -17.89 -3.30
N LEU A 154 -8.39 -16.80 -3.97
CA LEU A 154 -9.31 -15.69 -4.25
C LEU A 154 -10.29 -16.03 -5.38
N ALA A 155 -9.87 -16.83 -6.36
CA ALA A 155 -10.67 -17.17 -7.53
C ALA A 155 -12.12 -17.65 -7.23
N PRO A 156 -12.38 -18.61 -6.31
CA PRO A 156 -13.76 -19.03 -6.01
C PRO A 156 -14.60 -17.94 -5.35
N VAL A 157 -14.00 -17.13 -4.47
CA VAL A 157 -14.68 -16.01 -3.79
C VAL A 157 -15.12 -14.97 -4.82
N TRP A 158 -14.19 -14.66 -5.71
CA TRP A 158 -14.31 -13.66 -6.75
C TRP A 158 -15.40 -14.00 -7.79
N VAL A 159 -15.53 -15.29 -8.18
CA VAL A 159 -16.65 -15.78 -9.00
C VAL A 159 -17.99 -15.63 -8.28
N GLN A 160 -18.04 -15.99 -6.99
CA GLN A 160 -19.26 -15.93 -6.19
C GLN A 160 -19.78 -14.49 -6.05
N GLU A 161 -18.89 -13.54 -5.76
CA GLU A 161 -19.21 -12.12 -5.63
C GLU A 161 -19.78 -11.56 -6.94
N CYS A 162 -19.16 -11.85 -8.08
CA CYS A 162 -19.70 -11.41 -9.37
C CYS A 162 -21.08 -11.99 -9.70
N ALA A 163 -21.29 -13.29 -9.43
CA ALA A 163 -22.55 -13.96 -9.69
C ALA A 163 -23.71 -13.39 -8.85
N ALA A 164 -23.42 -12.94 -7.62
CA ALA A 164 -24.42 -12.38 -6.71
C ALA A 164 -24.99 -11.02 -7.18
N HIS A 165 -24.28 -10.31 -8.06
CA HIS A 165 -24.55 -8.89 -8.33
C HIS A 165 -24.97 -8.51 -9.77
N GLY A 166 -25.12 -9.46 -10.70
CA GLY A 166 -25.87 -9.27 -11.97
C GLY A 166 -25.51 -8.01 -12.81
N LEU A 167 -24.22 -7.80 -13.03
CA LEU A 167 -23.51 -6.53 -13.30
C LEU A 167 -24.11 -5.49 -14.27
N ILE A 168 -24.15 -4.24 -13.81
CA ILE A 168 -24.06 -2.98 -14.58
C ILE A 168 -22.90 -2.14 -14.00
N PRO A 169 -21.99 -1.57 -14.81
CA PRO A 169 -20.88 -0.72 -14.33
C PRO A 169 -21.30 0.66 -13.77
N GLY A 170 -20.51 1.19 -12.83
CA GLY A 170 -20.51 2.63 -12.50
C GLY A 170 -21.43 3.11 -11.37
N ARG A 171 -21.82 2.25 -10.42
CA ARG A 171 -22.54 2.69 -9.22
C ARG A 171 -21.75 2.32 -7.97
N ASP A 172 -21.48 3.32 -7.12
CA ASP A 172 -21.06 3.08 -5.75
C ASP A 172 -22.09 2.16 -5.08
N PRO A 173 -21.67 1.03 -4.48
CA PRO A 173 -22.55 0.33 -3.54
C PRO A 173 -22.83 1.23 -2.34
N ASP A 174 -24.04 1.18 -1.81
CA ASP A 174 -24.40 1.90 -0.59
C ASP A 174 -23.40 1.58 0.54
N GLU A 175 -22.94 2.63 1.21
CA GLU A 175 -21.93 2.56 2.28
C GLU A 175 -22.31 1.49 3.32
N PRO A 176 -21.41 0.53 3.64
CA PRO A 176 -21.59 -0.24 4.86
C PRO A 176 -21.59 0.74 6.06
N PRO A 177 -22.45 0.51 7.07
CA PRO A 177 -22.50 1.40 8.22
C PRO A 177 -21.13 1.45 8.89
N VAL A 178 -20.68 2.66 9.22
CA VAL A 178 -19.52 2.91 10.08
C VAL A 178 -19.69 2.05 11.34
N VAL A 179 -18.84 1.03 11.48
CA VAL A 179 -18.76 0.29 12.74
C VAL A 179 -18.15 1.25 13.73
N PRO A 180 -18.78 1.52 14.90
CA PRO A 180 -18.18 2.40 15.88
C PRO A 180 -16.77 1.91 16.18
N GLY A 181 -15.77 2.75 15.92
CA GLY A 181 -14.39 2.50 16.31
C GLY A 181 -14.34 2.21 17.81
N PHE A 182 -13.44 1.32 18.21
CA PHE A 182 -13.16 1.11 19.62
C PHE A 182 -12.90 2.47 20.28
N GLU A 183 -13.56 2.71 21.41
CA GLU A 183 -13.40 3.93 22.18
C GLU A 183 -11.92 4.19 22.43
N HIS A 184 -11.47 5.39 22.09
CA HIS A 184 -10.17 5.88 22.51
C HIS A 184 -10.18 5.92 24.04
N PHE A 185 -9.50 4.97 24.69
CA PHE A 185 -9.27 5.03 26.11
C PHE A 185 -8.27 6.16 26.35
N GLY A 186 -8.80 7.37 26.58
CA GLY A 186 -8.05 8.57 26.97
C GLY A 186 -7.42 8.44 28.36
N GLY A 187 -6.56 7.46 28.53
CA GLY A 187 -5.61 7.29 29.62
C GLY A 187 -4.21 7.03 29.04
N ASP A 188 -3.20 6.99 29.90
CA ASP A 188 -1.83 6.68 29.47
C ASP A 188 -1.81 5.36 28.66
N VAL A 189 -1.56 5.45 27.35
CA VAL A 189 -1.45 4.29 26.46
C VAL A 189 -0.32 3.40 26.97
N ASN A 190 -0.65 2.19 27.42
CA ASN A 190 0.33 1.21 27.86
C ASN A 190 0.89 0.46 26.63
N VAL A 191 1.86 1.08 25.98
CA VAL A 191 2.51 0.60 24.75
C VAL A 191 3.00 -0.84 24.91
N GLU A 192 3.69 -1.18 26.00
CA GLU A 192 4.19 -2.55 26.21
C GLU A 192 3.06 -3.57 26.30
N GLN A 193 1.97 -3.24 27.00
CA GLN A 193 0.81 -4.13 27.10
C GLN A 193 0.12 -4.34 25.76
N LEU A 194 -0.05 -3.27 24.98
CA LEU A 194 -0.67 -3.33 23.67
C LEU A 194 0.21 -4.06 22.65
N ALA A 195 1.53 -3.80 22.63
CA ALA A 195 2.49 -4.49 21.79
C ALA A 195 2.57 -6.00 22.09
N ALA A 196 2.36 -6.39 23.35
CA ALA A 196 2.28 -7.78 23.78
C ALA A 196 0.93 -8.47 23.46
N THR A 197 -0.05 -7.77 22.89
CA THR A 197 -1.33 -8.37 22.51
C THR A 197 -1.12 -9.48 21.49
N PRO A 198 -1.64 -10.71 21.73
CA PRO A 198 -1.46 -11.83 20.81
C PRO A 198 -1.86 -11.49 19.39
N PHE A 199 -0.96 -11.75 18.45
CA PHE A 199 -1.21 -11.51 17.03
C PHE A 199 -2.34 -12.41 16.51
N LYS A 200 -3.28 -11.80 15.80
CA LYS A 200 -4.35 -12.49 15.09
C LYS A 200 -4.27 -12.04 13.63
N PRO A 201 -3.92 -12.93 12.70
CA PRO A 201 -3.77 -12.53 11.31
C PRO A 201 -5.12 -12.18 10.69
N ASP A 202 -5.07 -11.24 9.76
CA ASP A 202 -6.16 -10.95 8.83
C ASP A 202 -6.54 -12.21 8.03
N LYS A 203 -7.83 -12.33 7.72
CA LYS A 203 -8.41 -13.45 6.97
C LYS A 203 -9.16 -13.00 5.72
N SER A 204 -9.15 -11.70 5.41
CA SER A 204 -9.77 -11.17 4.20
C SER A 204 -9.12 -11.80 2.96
N PRO A 205 -9.87 -12.53 2.11
CA PRO A 205 -9.31 -13.15 0.93
C PRO A 205 -8.71 -12.15 -0.06
N THR A 206 -9.19 -10.91 -0.08
CA THR A 206 -8.71 -9.85 -0.99
C THR A 206 -7.37 -9.28 -0.51
N ASN A 207 -7.25 -8.98 0.79
CA ASN A 207 -6.01 -8.47 1.40
C ASN A 207 -4.86 -9.48 1.28
N LEU A 208 -5.15 -10.78 1.35
CA LEU A 208 -4.16 -11.84 1.12
C LEU A 208 -3.54 -11.80 -0.29
N THR A 209 -4.17 -11.10 -1.25
CA THR A 209 -3.67 -10.97 -2.63
C THR A 209 -2.98 -9.65 -2.93
N SER A 210 -2.79 -8.79 -1.92
CA SER A 210 -2.12 -7.50 -2.10
C SER A 210 -0.68 -7.67 -2.61
N ILE A 211 -0.37 -6.95 -3.69
CA ILE A 211 0.99 -6.87 -4.23
C ILE A 211 1.86 -6.09 -3.25
N GLY A 212 2.75 -6.82 -2.57
CA GLY A 212 3.78 -6.27 -1.69
C GLY A 212 5.12 -6.25 -2.42
N LEU A 213 5.90 -5.19 -2.23
CA LEU A 213 7.11 -4.91 -3.00
C LEU A 213 8.28 -4.51 -2.10
N LEU A 214 9.48 -4.98 -2.45
CA LEU A 214 10.76 -4.43 -1.99
C LEU A 214 11.44 -3.73 -3.18
N PHE A 215 11.55 -2.42 -3.10
CA PHE A 215 12.24 -1.57 -4.06
C PHE A 215 13.62 -1.18 -3.52
N GLU A 216 14.67 -1.31 -4.33
CA GLU A 216 16.00 -0.79 -4.00
C GLU A 216 16.53 0.14 -5.09
N PHE A 217 17.17 1.25 -4.69
CA PHE A 217 17.90 2.15 -5.59
C PHE A 217 18.96 2.93 -4.81
N GLN A 218 20.19 2.99 -5.31
CA GLN A 218 21.30 3.73 -4.66
C GLN A 218 21.47 3.39 -3.16
N ASP A 219 21.46 2.10 -2.82
CA ASP A 219 21.54 1.56 -1.45
C ASP A 219 20.36 1.92 -0.52
N ARG A 220 19.28 2.51 -1.06
CA ARG A 220 18.03 2.77 -0.33
C ARG A 220 17.05 1.63 -0.53
N ARG A 221 16.33 1.24 0.53
CA ARG A 221 15.30 0.19 0.53
C ARG A 221 13.93 0.73 0.94
N ILE A 222 12.92 0.45 0.12
CA ILE A 222 11.53 0.82 0.38
C ILE A 222 10.68 -0.45 0.32
N VAL A 223 9.92 -0.71 1.38
CA VAL A 223 8.94 -1.79 1.43
C VAL A 223 7.54 -1.20 1.32
N LEU A 224 6.80 -1.61 0.29
CA LEU A 224 5.42 -1.22 0.03
C LEU A 224 4.54 -2.45 0.23
N THR A 225 3.71 -2.47 1.26
CA THR A 225 3.00 -3.70 1.62
C THR A 225 1.59 -3.81 1.03
N GLY A 226 0.98 -2.70 0.62
CA GLY A 226 -0.48 -2.62 0.48
C GLY A 226 -1.13 -3.18 1.75
N ASP A 227 -2.09 -4.10 1.57
CA ASP A 227 -2.80 -4.76 2.67
C ASP A 227 -2.34 -6.21 2.89
N ALA A 228 -1.15 -6.55 2.40
CA ALA A 228 -0.62 -7.90 2.41
C ALA A 228 -0.60 -8.52 3.81
N ASP A 229 -0.67 -9.85 3.84
CA ASP A 229 -0.64 -10.57 5.10
C ASP A 229 0.76 -10.63 5.70
N ASP A 230 0.78 -10.56 7.02
CA ASP A 230 2.01 -10.56 7.80
C ASP A 230 2.86 -11.83 7.58
N HIS A 231 2.23 -13.01 7.50
CA HIS A 231 2.96 -14.26 7.37
C HIS A 231 3.74 -14.34 6.04
N ARG A 232 3.13 -13.96 4.92
CA ARG A 232 3.82 -13.93 3.62
C ARG A 232 4.96 -12.92 3.63
N LEU A 233 4.75 -11.71 4.16
CA LEU A 233 5.79 -10.68 4.28
C LEU A 233 6.97 -11.19 5.12
N VAL A 234 6.70 -11.81 6.28
CA VAL A 234 7.70 -12.42 7.15
C VAL A 234 8.49 -13.49 6.41
N GLU A 235 7.82 -14.40 5.71
CA GLU A 235 8.49 -15.47 4.96
C GLU A 235 9.36 -14.91 3.81
N SER A 236 8.91 -13.86 3.12
CA SER A 236 9.63 -13.24 2.01
C SER A 236 10.84 -12.41 2.49
N LEU A 237 10.72 -11.69 3.60
CA LEU A 237 11.79 -10.80 4.11
C LEU A 237 12.82 -11.51 4.98
N ARG A 238 12.46 -12.65 5.60
CA ARG A 238 13.36 -13.38 6.51
C ARG A 238 14.72 -13.74 5.91
N PRO A 239 14.82 -14.28 4.68
CA PRO A 239 16.13 -14.60 4.10
C PRO A 239 17.05 -13.37 4.00
N SER A 240 16.51 -12.23 3.62
CA SER A 240 17.24 -10.96 3.53
C SER A 240 17.65 -10.43 4.91
N ALA A 241 16.77 -10.55 5.91
CA ALA A 241 17.09 -10.20 7.29
C ALA A 241 18.18 -11.11 7.88
N GLU A 242 18.11 -12.43 7.65
CA GLU A 242 19.13 -13.39 8.07
C GLU A 242 20.48 -13.10 7.42
N ALA A 243 20.50 -12.80 6.11
CA ALA A 243 21.70 -12.40 5.40
C ALA A 243 22.32 -11.09 5.94
N ALA A 244 21.49 -10.19 6.46
CA ALA A 244 21.90 -8.93 7.09
C ALA A 244 22.30 -9.08 8.59
N GLY A 245 22.33 -10.29 9.13
CA GLY A 245 22.70 -10.54 10.53
C GLY A 245 21.52 -10.51 11.52
N GLY A 246 20.31 -10.69 11.02
CA GLY A 246 19.07 -10.86 11.78
C GLY A 246 18.05 -9.74 11.57
N ARG A 247 18.47 -8.55 11.14
CA ARG A 247 17.58 -7.43 10.80
C ARG A 247 17.99 -6.81 9.48
N LEU A 248 17.04 -6.67 8.56
CA LEU A 248 17.21 -5.96 7.30
C LEU A 248 17.00 -4.46 7.53
N HIS A 249 17.98 -3.63 7.18
CA HIS A 249 17.79 -2.18 7.18
C HIS A 249 16.84 -1.77 6.06
N VAL A 250 15.85 -0.93 6.37
CA VAL A 250 14.83 -0.41 5.45
C VAL A 250 14.65 1.09 5.69
N ASP A 251 14.78 1.92 4.66
CA ASP A 251 14.60 3.36 4.82
C ASP A 251 13.12 3.72 5.03
N VAL A 252 12.22 3.04 4.32
CA VAL A 252 10.78 3.32 4.34
C VAL A 252 9.98 2.03 4.33
N LEU A 253 9.08 1.89 5.31
CA LEU A 253 8.03 0.88 5.32
C LEU A 253 6.68 1.58 5.22
N LYS A 254 5.95 1.38 4.12
CA LYS A 254 4.50 1.61 4.14
C LYS A 254 3.89 0.55 5.03
N VAL A 255 3.26 0.96 6.13
CA VAL A 255 2.64 0.04 7.07
C VAL A 255 1.43 -0.62 6.42
N ALA A 256 1.34 -1.94 6.56
CA ALA A 256 0.30 -2.74 5.96
C ALA A 256 -1.09 -2.38 6.46
N HIS A 257 -2.06 -2.39 5.54
CA HIS A 257 -3.49 -2.25 5.85
C HIS A 257 -3.73 -1.06 6.78
N HIS A 258 -3.16 0.08 6.39
CA HIS A 258 -3.35 1.37 7.04
C HIS A 258 -2.90 1.46 8.51
N GLY A 259 -2.17 0.45 8.99
CA GLY A 259 -1.85 0.29 10.41
C GLY A 259 -2.83 -0.59 11.19
N SER A 260 -3.43 -1.59 10.55
CA SER A 260 -4.21 -2.64 11.22
C SER A 260 -3.33 -3.50 12.13
N GLY A 261 -3.80 -3.77 13.36
CA GLY A 261 -3.17 -4.70 14.29
C GLY A 261 -3.23 -6.17 13.85
N HIS A 262 -3.93 -6.48 12.76
CA HIS A 262 -4.05 -7.82 12.19
C HIS A 262 -3.07 -8.09 11.03
N ASN A 263 -2.33 -7.05 10.59
CA ASN A 263 -1.41 -7.12 9.46
C ASN A 263 0.04 -6.75 9.83
N LEU A 264 0.29 -6.39 11.10
CA LEU A 264 1.61 -6.02 11.59
C LEU A 264 1.94 -6.75 12.89
N SER A 265 2.71 -7.84 12.80
CA SER A 265 3.18 -8.61 13.94
C SER A 265 4.51 -8.08 14.49
N ASN A 266 4.83 -8.49 15.72
CA ASN A 266 6.16 -8.23 16.29
C ASN A 266 7.24 -8.97 15.50
N GLU A 267 6.93 -10.15 14.95
CA GLU A 267 7.88 -10.94 14.18
C GLU A 267 8.30 -10.21 12.90
N LEU A 268 7.35 -9.61 12.17
CA LEU A 268 7.66 -8.80 11.00
C LEU A 268 8.55 -7.60 11.36
N LEU A 269 8.20 -6.88 12.42
CA LEU A 269 8.99 -5.72 12.88
C LEU A 269 10.38 -6.12 13.39
N ASP A 270 10.51 -7.27 14.04
CA ASP A 270 11.78 -7.79 14.55
C ASP A 270 12.73 -8.20 13.41
N LEU A 271 12.23 -8.43 12.18
CA LEU A 271 13.05 -8.66 10.98
C LEU A 271 13.60 -7.37 10.38
N LEU A 272 13.09 -6.19 10.76
CA LEU A 272 13.38 -4.92 10.09
C LEU A 272 14.04 -3.92 11.03
N ASP A 273 15.09 -3.25 10.58
CA ASP A 273 15.60 -2.03 11.20
C ASP A 273 15.19 -0.84 10.33
N CYS A 274 13.99 -0.30 10.59
CA CYS A 274 13.34 0.64 9.69
C CYS A 274 13.40 2.08 10.21
N ASP A 275 13.75 3.01 9.31
CA ASP A 275 13.88 4.43 9.63
C ASP A 275 12.52 5.15 9.61
N ARG A 276 11.71 4.95 8.57
CA ARG A 276 10.40 5.63 8.42
C ARG A 276 9.23 4.65 8.27
N TYR A 277 8.19 4.86 9.07
CA TYR A 277 6.93 4.13 8.99
C TYR A 277 5.85 5.04 8.43
N LEU A 278 5.27 4.69 7.27
CA LEU A 278 4.22 5.49 6.64
C LEU A 278 2.84 4.96 7.03
N ILE A 279 2.01 5.82 7.61
CA ILE A 279 0.61 5.58 7.96
C ILE A 279 -0.26 6.34 6.96
N SER A 280 -0.79 5.65 5.94
CA SER A 280 -1.67 6.25 4.94
C SER A 280 -3.12 5.96 5.24
N THR A 281 -3.78 6.84 5.99
CA THR A 281 -5.23 6.77 6.21
C THR A 281 -5.70 7.98 7.01
N SER A 282 -6.91 8.44 6.71
CA SER A 282 -7.67 9.39 7.53
C SER A 282 -8.33 8.72 8.73
N GLY A 283 -8.45 7.40 8.73
CA GLY A 283 -9.18 6.63 9.73
C GLY A 283 -10.71 6.79 9.65
N ALA A 284 -11.25 7.48 8.64
CA ALA A 284 -12.67 7.84 8.58
C ALA A 284 -13.64 6.64 8.61
N ARG A 285 -13.24 5.49 8.04
CA ARG A 285 -14.09 4.27 8.00
C ARG A 285 -13.72 3.21 9.03
N HIS A 286 -12.42 2.96 9.21
CA HIS A 286 -11.91 1.84 10.01
C HIS A 286 -11.23 2.26 11.31
N ASN A 287 -11.12 3.58 11.56
CA ASN A 287 -10.42 4.17 12.70
C ASN A 287 -8.93 3.74 12.81
N HIS A 288 -8.33 3.37 11.68
CA HIS A 288 -6.90 3.11 11.59
C HIS A 288 -6.07 4.41 11.75
N PRO A 289 -4.79 4.29 12.17
CA PRO A 289 -4.13 3.04 12.58
C PRO A 289 -4.61 2.55 13.95
N ASP A 290 -4.50 1.24 14.19
CA ASP A 290 -4.85 0.63 15.47
C ASP A 290 -3.78 0.93 16.54
N ASP A 291 -4.22 1.17 17.78
CA ASP A 291 -3.31 1.35 18.93
C ASP A 291 -2.35 0.18 19.12
N ILE A 292 -2.79 -1.04 18.77
CA ILE A 292 -1.94 -2.24 18.81
C ILE A 292 -0.81 -2.12 17.78
N ALA A 293 -1.13 -1.81 16.52
CA ALA A 293 -0.11 -1.71 15.47
C ALA A 293 0.91 -0.62 15.79
N MET A 294 0.42 0.54 16.21
CA MET A 294 1.26 1.66 16.62
C MET A 294 2.14 1.30 17.82
N SER A 295 1.59 0.64 18.83
CA SER A 295 2.37 0.17 19.99
C SER A 295 3.44 -0.84 19.60
N ARG A 296 3.15 -1.73 18.65
CA ARG A 296 4.15 -2.67 18.10
C ARG A 296 5.26 -1.92 17.38
N ILE A 297 4.95 -0.94 16.53
CA ILE A 297 5.96 -0.07 15.89
C ILE A 297 6.85 0.58 16.94
N LEU A 298 6.26 1.21 17.96
CA LEU A 298 7.00 1.88 19.02
C LEU A 298 7.96 0.94 19.76
N GLN A 299 7.51 -0.28 20.06
CA GLN A 299 8.24 -1.26 20.86
C GLN A 299 9.28 -2.09 20.09
N HIS A 300 8.96 -2.51 18.86
CA HIS A 300 9.75 -3.49 18.09
C HIS A 300 10.41 -2.88 16.85
N GLY A 301 9.95 -1.72 16.39
CA GLY A 301 10.51 -1.04 15.23
C GLY A 301 11.92 -0.48 15.46
N GLY A 302 12.42 0.26 14.47
CA GLY A 302 13.75 0.90 14.52
C GLY A 302 13.97 1.73 15.78
N ALA A 303 15.23 1.81 16.24
CA ALA A 303 15.58 2.45 17.50
C ALA A 303 15.44 3.99 17.50
N GLY A 304 15.57 4.61 16.32
CA GLY A 304 15.45 6.05 16.11
C GLY A 304 14.59 6.31 14.87
N LYS A 305 13.29 6.07 15.02
CA LYS A 305 12.34 5.97 13.90
C LYS A 305 11.50 7.23 13.74
N GLU A 306 11.07 7.49 12.52
CA GLU A 306 10.09 8.50 12.17
C GLU A 306 8.77 7.83 11.79
N ILE A 307 7.66 8.35 12.32
CA ILE A 307 6.32 7.93 11.92
C ILE A 307 5.69 9.07 11.12
N VAL A 308 5.38 8.78 9.86
CA VAL A 308 4.87 9.75 8.90
C VAL A 308 3.38 9.46 8.68
N PHE A 309 2.54 10.44 8.96
CA PHE A 309 1.10 10.38 8.73
C PHE A 309 0.75 11.35 7.61
N ASN A 310 -0.04 10.93 6.64
CA ASN A 310 -0.59 11.87 5.65
C ASN A 310 -1.83 12.62 6.17
N TYR A 311 -2.39 12.27 7.33
CA TYR A 311 -3.51 12.99 7.95
C TYR A 311 -3.14 13.47 9.36
N ARG A 312 -3.29 14.77 9.60
CA ARG A 312 -2.91 15.42 10.85
C ARG A 312 -3.67 14.87 12.06
N ASP A 313 -4.98 14.70 11.94
CA ASP A 313 -5.83 14.22 13.05
C ASP A 313 -5.42 12.82 13.55
N ARG A 314 -4.77 12.00 12.70
CA ARG A 314 -4.20 10.71 13.11
C ARG A 314 -2.85 10.88 13.78
N ALA A 315 -2.03 11.78 13.26
CA ALA A 315 -0.71 12.10 13.81
C ALA A 315 -0.82 12.63 15.26
N GLU A 316 -1.81 13.47 15.56
CA GLU A 316 -2.01 14.08 16.88
C GLU A 316 -2.20 13.05 18.01
N LEU A 317 -2.75 11.88 17.70
CA LEU A 317 -2.90 10.78 18.66
C LEU A 317 -1.55 10.20 19.12
N TRP A 318 -0.51 10.36 18.30
CA TRP A 318 0.82 9.78 18.51
C TRP A 318 1.93 10.84 18.65
N ASP A 319 1.63 12.12 18.47
CA ASP A 319 2.56 13.24 18.69
C ASP A 319 2.67 13.61 20.18
N VAL A 320 2.95 12.62 21.01
CA VAL A 320 2.94 12.72 22.48
C VAL A 320 4.38 12.76 23.01
N ALA A 321 4.77 13.88 23.64
CA ALA A 321 6.15 14.10 24.11
C ALA A 321 6.69 12.98 25.02
N SER A 322 5.89 12.51 25.99
CA SER A 322 6.30 11.45 26.90
C SER A 322 6.52 10.10 26.20
N LEU A 323 5.76 9.81 25.15
CA LEU A 323 5.96 8.60 24.34
C LEU A 323 7.21 8.75 23.46
N LYS A 324 7.40 9.91 22.82
CA LYS A 324 8.59 10.21 21.99
C LYS A 324 9.88 10.06 22.79
N ASP A 325 9.92 10.63 24.00
CA ASP A 325 11.09 10.54 24.89
C ASP A 325 11.37 9.09 25.33
N ARG A 326 10.30 8.29 25.52
CA ARG A 326 10.42 6.90 26.01
C ARG A 326 10.80 5.91 24.91
N PHE A 327 10.24 6.05 23.72
CA PHE A 327 10.36 5.07 22.62
C PHE A 327 11.23 5.53 21.45
N GLY A 328 11.81 6.73 21.53
CA GLY A 328 12.79 7.24 20.57
C GLY A 328 12.21 7.38 19.17
N TYR A 329 11.19 8.22 19.01
CA TYR A 329 10.60 8.48 17.70
C TYR A 329 10.22 9.95 17.47
N THR A 330 10.06 10.30 16.19
CA THR A 330 9.49 11.58 15.74
C THR A 330 8.21 11.35 14.94
N VAL A 331 7.39 12.39 14.84
CA VAL A 331 6.15 12.38 14.06
C VAL A 331 6.24 13.46 12.97
N THR A 332 5.88 13.07 11.74
CA THR A 332 5.72 13.99 10.61
C THR A 332 4.28 13.93 10.12
N ALA A 333 3.70 15.11 9.87
CA ALA A 333 2.32 15.28 9.42
C ALA A 333 2.16 16.57 8.58
N PRO A 334 1.10 16.69 7.75
CA PRO A 334 0.80 17.92 7.01
C PRO A 334 0.70 19.11 7.98
N ALA A 335 1.17 20.30 7.61
CA ALA A 335 1.07 21.51 8.47
C ALA A 335 -0.39 21.83 8.87
N PRO A 336 -0.65 22.52 10.01
CA PRO A 336 -2.02 22.76 10.50
C PRO A 336 -2.93 23.50 9.52
N ASP A 337 -2.35 24.25 8.59
CA ASP A 337 -3.01 25.03 7.55
C ASP A 337 -2.85 24.44 6.14
N ALA A 338 -2.16 23.30 6.01
CA ALA A 338 -2.01 22.58 4.75
C ALA A 338 -3.21 21.65 4.50
N ALA A 339 -3.42 21.30 3.23
CA ALA A 339 -4.36 20.26 2.88
C ALA A 339 -3.86 18.90 3.43
N ASP A 340 -4.73 18.20 4.14
CA ASP A 340 -4.49 16.83 4.58
C ASP A 340 -4.40 15.87 3.39
N GLY A 341 -3.80 14.71 3.63
CA GLY A 341 -3.54 13.67 2.65
C GLY A 341 -2.21 13.83 1.90
N PHE A 342 -1.51 14.97 2.04
CA PHE A 342 -0.27 15.24 1.32
C PHE A 342 0.94 15.31 2.24
N VAL A 343 1.89 14.38 2.08
CA VAL A 343 3.21 14.47 2.70
C VAL A 343 4.28 14.01 1.72
N THR A 344 5.29 14.86 1.50
CA THR A 344 6.43 14.56 0.63
C THR A 344 7.73 14.63 1.40
N PHE A 345 8.64 13.69 1.12
CA PHE A 345 10.00 13.69 1.63
C PHE A 345 10.97 13.09 0.60
N GLU A 346 12.27 13.28 0.82
CA GLU A 346 13.35 12.73 0.00
C GLU A 346 14.25 11.79 0.83
N LEU A 347 14.98 10.89 0.15
CA LEU A 347 15.95 9.94 0.73
C LEU A 347 17.37 10.16 0.22
#